data_AF-A0A1F3X4K1-F1
#
_entry.id   AF-A0A1F3X4K1-F1
#
_cell.length_a   1.000
_cell.length_b   1.000
_cell.length_c   1.000
_cell.angle_alpha   90.00
_cell.angle_beta   90.00
_cell.angle_gamma   90.00
#
_symmetry.space_group_name_H-M   'P 1'
#
loop_
_entity.id
_entity.type
_entity.pdbx_description
1 polymer ?
#
loop_
_entity_poly.entity_id
_entity_poly.type
_entity_poly.pdbx_seq_one_letter_code
_entity_poly.pdbx_strand_id
1 'polypeptide(L)'
;MFDILVYLFENYFEAELHPDHGKLARELSAAGFDSDEISRAFDWFTGLEQLSTDAAYPESFAASSATRCFAAQEQLKLDTQAQGLLAFLEASGILNPIQRECVIDRVLALAESEVSLEHVKWIVLMVLWSHGQDYVFIEDFLAGDDEPRLH
;
A
#
# COMPACT_ATOMS: atom_id res chain seq x y z
N MET A 1 -7.89 0.10 11.55
CA MET A 1 -8.17 -0.75 10.37
C MET A 1 -6.88 -1.27 9.74
N PHE A 2 -5.80 -0.48 9.75
CA PHE A 2 -4.54 -0.82 9.09
C PHE A 2 -3.99 -2.21 9.48
N ASP A 3 -4.09 -2.60 10.75
CA ASP A 3 -3.68 -3.93 11.22
C ASP A 3 -4.39 -5.07 10.47
N ILE A 4 -5.65 -4.86 10.04
CA ILE A 4 -6.40 -5.82 9.23
C ILE A 4 -5.82 -5.90 7.82
N LEU A 5 -5.39 -4.77 7.24
CA LEU A 5 -4.77 -4.74 5.91
C LEU A 5 -3.47 -5.55 5.92
N VAL A 6 -2.59 -5.31 6.89
CA VAL A 6 -1.33 -6.07 7.05
C VAL A 6 -1.61 -7.54 7.28
N TYR A 7 -2.49 -7.86 8.23
CA TYR A 7 -2.86 -9.25 8.53
C TYR A 7 -3.39 -9.98 7.28
N LEU A 8 -4.28 -9.36 6.51
CA LEU A 8 -4.83 -9.97 5.31
C LEU A 8 -3.75 -10.16 4.23
N PHE A 9 -2.86 -9.19 4.08
CA PHE A 9 -1.75 -9.25 3.13
C PHE A 9 -0.79 -10.40 3.43
N GLU A 10 -0.27 -10.47 4.66
CA GLU A 10 0.66 -11.52 5.09
C GLU A 10 0.03 -12.92 5.08
N ASN A 11 -1.24 -13.06 5.51
CA ASN A 11 -1.82 -14.40 5.76
C ASN A 11 -2.59 -14.99 4.58
N TYR A 12 -3.08 -14.17 3.64
CA TYR A 12 -3.99 -14.64 2.59
C TYR A 12 -3.55 -14.25 1.19
N PHE A 13 -3.09 -13.01 0.99
CA PHE A 13 -2.70 -12.55 -0.34
C PHE A 13 -1.33 -13.11 -0.79
N GLU A 14 -0.36 -13.27 0.12
CA GLU A 14 0.88 -14.01 -0.17
C GLU A 14 0.63 -15.48 -0.53
N ALA A 15 -0.38 -16.09 0.07
CA ALA A 15 -0.65 -17.52 -0.07
C ALA A 15 -1.53 -17.87 -1.29
N GLU A 16 -1.88 -16.90 -2.14
CA GLU A 16 -2.90 -17.01 -3.20
C GLU A 16 -4.23 -17.62 -2.71
N LEU A 17 -4.49 -17.51 -1.41
CA LEU A 17 -5.73 -17.97 -0.82
C LEU A 17 -6.74 -16.87 -1.15
N HIS A 18 -7.73 -17.20 -1.97
CA HIS A 18 -8.92 -16.37 -2.19
C HIS A 18 -10.08 -16.91 -1.32
N PRO A 19 -10.00 -16.86 0.02
CA PRO A 19 -11.13 -17.25 0.84
C PRO A 19 -12.30 -16.29 0.61
N ASP A 20 -13.51 -16.84 0.73
CA ASP A 20 -14.74 -16.05 0.70
C ASP A 20 -14.67 -14.91 1.74
N HIS A 21 -15.00 -13.68 1.33
CA HIS A 21 -15.04 -12.49 2.18
C HIS A 21 -15.90 -12.74 3.43
N GLY A 22 -16.99 -13.51 3.30
CA GLY A 22 -17.84 -13.86 4.44
C GLY A 22 -17.16 -14.76 5.47
N LYS A 23 -16.20 -15.59 5.05
CA LYS A 23 -15.39 -16.43 5.94
C LYS A 23 -14.31 -15.61 6.63
N LEU A 24 -13.56 -14.79 5.89
CA LEU A 24 -12.56 -13.88 6.43
C LEU A 24 -13.16 -12.92 7.47
N ALA A 25 -14.30 -12.30 7.16
CA ALA A 25 -14.96 -11.39 8.08
C ALA A 25 -15.30 -12.05 9.42
N ARG A 26 -15.69 -13.33 9.41
CA ARG A 26 -15.96 -14.10 10.63
C ARG A 26 -14.69 -14.44 11.39
N GLU A 27 -13.61 -14.79 10.70
CA GLU A 27 -12.30 -15.06 11.30
C GLU A 27 -11.73 -13.80 11.97
N LEU A 28 -11.78 -12.65 11.28
CA LEU A 28 -11.37 -11.35 11.81
C LEU A 28 -12.23 -10.92 13.01
N SER A 29 -13.55 -11.11 12.93
CA SER A 29 -14.45 -10.83 14.07
C SER A 29 -14.12 -11.72 15.27
N ALA A 30 -13.80 -12.99 15.03
CA ALA A 30 -13.40 -13.93 16.09
C ALA A 30 -12.02 -13.60 16.68
N ALA A 31 -11.13 -12.97 15.90
CA ALA A 31 -9.86 -12.42 16.35
C ALA A 31 -10.01 -11.12 17.15
N GLY A 32 -11.22 -10.53 17.18
CA GLY A 32 -11.56 -9.37 18.00
C GLY A 32 -11.56 -8.02 17.27
N PHE A 33 -11.47 -8.02 15.93
CA PHE A 33 -11.59 -6.80 15.15
C PHE A 33 -13.04 -6.30 15.08
N ASP A 34 -13.20 -4.97 15.06
CA ASP A 34 -14.49 -4.32 14.94
C ASP A 34 -15.11 -4.51 13.54
N SER A 35 -16.42 -4.71 13.46
CA SER A 35 -17.09 -4.98 12.18
C SER A 35 -16.97 -3.83 11.19
N ASP A 36 -16.93 -2.58 11.67
CA ASP A 36 -16.79 -1.42 10.81
C ASP A 36 -15.34 -1.29 10.30
N GLU A 37 -14.35 -1.67 11.11
CA GLU A 37 -12.95 -1.75 10.66
C GLU A 37 -12.74 -2.82 9.60
N ILE A 38 -13.37 -4.00 9.78
CA ILE A 38 -13.35 -5.09 8.81
C ILE A 38 -13.96 -4.62 7.49
N SER A 39 -15.13 -3.98 7.52
CA SER A 39 -15.78 -3.47 6.31
C SER A 39 -14.90 -2.46 5.58
N ARG A 40 -14.32 -1.48 6.31
CA ARG A 40 -13.43 -0.48 5.72
C ARG A 40 -12.18 -1.10 5.08
N ALA A 41 -11.62 -2.14 5.69
CA ALA A 41 -10.47 -2.84 5.12
C ALA A 41 -10.83 -3.53 3.79
N PHE A 42 -11.98 -4.19 3.69
CA PHE A 42 -12.45 -4.77 2.43
C PHE A 42 -12.76 -3.72 1.37
N ASP A 43 -13.37 -2.59 1.75
CA ASP A 43 -13.60 -1.47 0.85
C ASP A 43 -12.28 -0.88 0.32
N TRP A 44 -11.26 -0.79 1.18
CA TRP A 44 -9.92 -0.35 0.81
C TRP A 44 -9.27 -1.27 -0.22
N PHE A 45 -9.33 -2.60 -0.02
CA PHE A 45 -8.80 -3.58 -0.99
C PHE A 45 -9.58 -3.57 -2.31
N THR A 46 -10.91 -3.43 -2.24
CA THR A 46 -11.76 -3.29 -3.44
C THR A 46 -11.32 -2.08 -4.25
N GLY A 47 -11.03 -0.96 -3.58
CA GLY A 47 -10.43 0.20 -4.23
C GLY A 47 -9.10 -0.16 -4.90
N LEU A 48 -8.22 -0.91 -4.22
CA LEU A 48 -6.88 -1.26 -4.74
C LEU A 48 -6.98 -2.05 -6.03
N GLU A 49 -7.85 -3.06 -6.07
CA GLU A 49 -8.14 -3.85 -7.27
C GLU A 49 -8.69 -2.98 -8.41
N GLN A 50 -9.52 -1.99 -8.11
CA GLN A 50 -10.02 -1.05 -9.12
C GLN A 50 -8.89 -0.20 -9.71
N LEU A 51 -7.95 0.29 -8.89
CA LEU A 51 -6.82 1.07 -9.40
C LEU A 51 -5.83 0.25 -10.22
N SER A 52 -5.67 -1.05 -9.93
CA SER A 52 -4.76 -1.92 -10.70
C SER A 52 -5.35 -2.40 -12.02
N THR A 53 -6.68 -2.47 -12.13
CA THR A 53 -7.39 -2.97 -13.32
C THR A 53 -7.94 -1.87 -14.21
N ASP A 54 -8.33 -0.72 -13.64
CA ASP A 54 -8.89 0.39 -14.41
C ASP A 54 -7.76 1.23 -15.00
N ALA A 55 -7.81 1.48 -16.31
CA ALA A 55 -6.84 2.31 -17.02
C ALA A 55 -7.11 3.80 -16.75
N ALA A 56 -7.21 4.18 -15.47
CA ALA A 56 -7.48 5.53 -15.01
C ALA A 56 -6.42 6.53 -15.51
N TYR A 57 -5.22 6.04 -15.81
CA TYR A 57 -4.11 6.82 -16.33
C TYR A 57 -3.65 6.33 -17.72
N PRO A 58 -3.36 7.25 -18.66
CA PRO A 58 -2.68 6.92 -19.90
C PRO A 58 -1.34 6.23 -19.64
N GLU A 59 -1.05 5.14 -20.36
CA GLU A 59 0.22 4.39 -20.24
C GLU A 59 1.46 5.28 -20.43
N SER A 60 1.35 6.35 -21.22
CA SER A 60 2.43 7.31 -21.45
C SER A 60 2.90 8.02 -20.17
N PHE A 61 2.06 8.07 -19.13
CA PHE A 61 2.46 8.61 -17.83
C PHE A 61 3.38 7.70 -17.04
N ALA A 62 3.42 6.39 -17.33
CA ALA A 62 4.37 5.47 -16.70
C ALA A 62 5.83 5.83 -17.01
N ALA A 63 6.08 6.56 -18.10
CA ALA A 63 7.42 7.03 -18.50
C ALA A 63 7.62 8.55 -18.26
N SER A 64 6.72 9.21 -17.54
CA SER A 64 6.82 10.63 -17.25
C SER A 64 8.03 10.93 -16.36
N SER A 65 8.79 11.97 -16.69
CA SER A 65 9.89 12.51 -15.87
C SER A 65 9.52 13.78 -15.13
N ALA A 66 8.22 14.11 -15.07
CA ALA A 66 7.74 15.31 -14.40
C ALA A 66 7.91 15.20 -12.88
N THR A 67 8.29 16.30 -12.24
CA THR A 67 8.32 16.37 -10.77
C THR A 67 6.91 16.50 -10.22
N ARG A 68 6.52 15.61 -9.31
CA ARG A 68 5.24 15.66 -8.60
C ARG A 68 5.30 16.66 -7.44
N CYS A 69 4.28 17.50 -7.31
CA CYS A 69 4.09 18.40 -6.17
C CYS A 69 2.95 17.89 -5.30
N PHE A 70 3.13 17.77 -3.99
CA PHE A 70 2.09 17.27 -3.08
C PHE A 70 1.09 18.36 -2.67
N ALA A 71 -0.20 18.05 -2.73
CA ALA A 71 -1.28 18.91 -2.24
C ALA A 71 -1.31 18.95 -0.70
N ALA A 72 -1.91 19.99 -0.13
CA ALA A 72 -1.97 20.15 1.33
C ALA A 72 -2.63 18.95 2.04
N GLN A 73 -3.64 18.34 1.42
CA GLN A 73 -4.32 17.14 1.96
C GLN A 73 -3.41 15.91 1.95
N GLU A 74 -2.58 15.76 0.90
CA GLU A 74 -1.57 14.69 0.82
C GLU A 74 -0.53 14.87 1.92
N GLN A 75 -0.05 16.10 2.13
CA GLN A 75 0.96 16.42 3.15
C GLN A 75 0.49 16.20 4.59
N LEU A 76 -0.82 16.12 4.85
CA LEU A 76 -1.35 15.81 6.18
C LEU A 76 -1.13 14.33 6.56
N LYS A 77 -1.09 13.43 5.57
CA LYS A 77 -0.89 11.99 5.79
C LYS A 77 0.50 11.52 5.37
N LEU A 78 1.04 12.10 4.30
CA LEU A 78 2.37 11.83 3.80
C LEU A 78 3.30 12.91 4.31
N ASP A 79 3.96 12.65 5.44
CA ASP A 79 4.98 13.55 5.96
C ASP A 79 6.21 13.63 5.01
N THR A 80 7.19 14.44 5.38
CA THR A 80 8.39 14.61 4.55
C THR A 80 9.18 13.31 4.35
N GLN A 81 9.18 12.40 5.33
CA GLN A 81 9.91 11.14 5.24
C GLN A 81 9.21 10.18 4.28
N ALA A 82 7.89 10.06 4.37
CA ALA A 82 7.06 9.29 3.44
C ALA A 82 7.17 9.82 2.00
N GLN A 83 7.12 11.15 1.80
CA GLN A 83 7.32 11.76 0.48
C GLN A 83 8.71 11.44 -0.08
N GLY A 84 9.75 11.48 0.76
CA GLY A 84 11.12 11.12 0.39
C GLY A 84 11.24 9.66 -0.02
N LEU A 85 10.59 8.74 0.70
CA LEU A 85 10.54 7.32 0.34
C LEU A 85 9.90 7.12 -1.04
N LEU A 86 8.74 7.72 -1.30
CA LEU A 86 8.07 7.59 -2.61
C LEU A 86 8.93 8.14 -3.75
N ALA A 87 9.55 9.30 -3.54
CA ALA A 87 10.46 9.88 -4.53
C ALA A 87 11.69 8.99 -4.78
N PHE A 88 12.24 8.36 -3.74
CA PHE A 88 13.35 7.42 -3.86
C PHE A 88 12.96 6.17 -4.64
N LEU A 89 11.81 5.56 -4.33
CA LEU A 89 11.30 4.37 -5.00
C LEU A 89 10.97 4.62 -6.48
N GLU A 90 10.47 5.81 -6.81
CA GLU A 90 10.28 6.23 -8.20
C GLU A 90 11.63 6.42 -8.92
N ALA A 91 12.58 7.11 -8.29
CA ALA A 91 13.89 7.37 -8.88
C ALA A 91 14.72 6.08 -9.08
N SER A 92 14.52 5.06 -8.26
CA SER A 92 15.16 3.74 -8.40
C SER A 92 14.46 2.84 -9.42
N GLY A 93 13.30 3.25 -9.94
CA GLY A 93 12.49 2.47 -10.89
C GLY A 93 11.70 1.34 -10.25
N ILE A 94 11.63 1.29 -8.91
CA ILE A 94 10.79 0.33 -8.19
C ILE A 94 9.32 0.68 -8.40
N LEU A 95 8.98 1.96 -8.28
CA LEU A 95 7.66 2.49 -8.64
C LEU A 95 7.75 3.22 -9.98
N ASN A 96 6.75 3.06 -10.83
CA ASN A 96 6.49 4.01 -11.90
C ASN A 96 5.56 5.15 -11.40
N PRO A 97 5.42 6.25 -12.15
CA PRO A 97 4.56 7.37 -11.75
C PRO A 97 3.09 7.00 -11.52
N ILE A 98 2.55 6.00 -12.24
CA ILE A 98 1.16 5.54 -12.06
C ILE A 98 1.05 4.81 -10.71
N GLN A 99 1.97 3.89 -10.42
CA GLN A 99 2.01 3.17 -9.16
C GLN A 99 2.21 4.11 -7.97
N ARG A 100 3.03 5.16 -8.12
CA ARG A 100 3.14 6.22 -7.11
C ARG A 100 1.78 6.85 -6.80
N GLU A 101 0.99 7.20 -7.82
CA GLU A 101 -0.36 7.75 -7.58
C GLU A 101 -1.28 6.73 -6.91
N CYS A 102 -1.19 5.44 -7.27
CA CYS A 102 -1.94 4.38 -6.60
C CYS A 102 -1.59 4.29 -5.10
N VAL A 103 -0.31 4.40 -4.74
CA VAL A 103 0.13 4.43 -3.34
C VAL A 103 -0.43 5.66 -2.62
N ILE A 104 -0.35 6.85 -3.23
CA ILE A 104 -0.86 8.09 -2.64
C ILE A 104 -2.37 7.99 -2.40
N ASP A 105 -3.13 7.54 -3.39
CA ASP A 105 -4.57 7.35 -3.28
C ASP A 105 -4.92 6.41 -2.12
N ARG A 106 -4.21 5.29 -2.03
CA ARG A 106 -4.41 4.30 -0.98
C ARG A 106 -4.04 4.76 0.41
N VAL A 107 -3.00 5.58 0.56
CA VAL A 107 -2.68 6.24 1.83
C VAL A 107 -3.79 7.22 2.22
N LEU A 108 -4.33 7.98 1.26
CA LEU A 108 -5.43 8.90 1.51
C LEU A 108 -6.72 8.18 1.93
N ALA A 109 -6.96 6.96 1.42
CA ALA A 109 -8.12 6.13 1.74
C ALA A 109 -8.11 5.48 3.14
N LEU A 110 -6.97 5.51 3.87
CA LEU A 110 -6.91 5.05 5.27
C LEU A 110 -7.86 5.88 6.16
N ALA A 111 -8.47 5.30 7.20
CA ALA A 111 -9.30 6.09 8.14
C ALA A 111 -8.45 6.78 9.21
N GLU A 112 -7.24 6.28 9.43
CA GLU A 112 -6.29 6.80 10.37
C GLU A 112 -5.90 8.25 9.98
N SER A 113 -5.92 9.16 10.97
CA SER A 113 -5.58 10.56 10.76
C SER A 113 -4.09 10.78 10.55
N GLU A 114 -3.27 9.92 11.16
CA GLU A 114 -1.82 9.92 11.05
C GLU A 114 -1.38 8.61 10.39
N VAL A 115 -0.48 8.71 9.42
CA VAL A 115 0.05 7.56 8.69
C VAL A 115 1.57 7.55 8.91
N SER A 116 2.07 6.49 9.54
CA SER A 116 3.50 6.33 9.78
C SER A 116 4.23 5.94 8.49
N LEU A 117 5.56 6.11 8.47
CA LEU A 117 6.37 5.62 7.35
C LEU A 117 6.17 4.11 7.12
N GLU A 118 6.05 3.34 8.20
CA GLU A 118 5.83 1.91 8.14
C GLU A 118 4.52 1.57 7.43
N HIS A 119 3.45 2.33 7.69
CA HIS A 119 2.20 2.16 6.96
C HIS A 119 2.39 2.38 5.45
N VAL A 120 3.15 3.40 5.06
CA VAL A 120 3.42 3.69 3.64
C VAL A 120 4.23 2.56 2.98
N LYS A 121 5.19 1.96 3.69
CA LYS A 121 5.96 0.81 3.18
C LYS A 121 5.05 -0.37 2.86
N TRP A 122 4.13 -0.73 3.75
CA TRP A 122 3.14 -1.78 3.49
C TRP A 122 2.23 -1.45 2.32
N ILE A 123 1.75 -0.20 2.22
CA ILE A 123 0.91 0.20 1.08
C ILE A 123 1.68 0.08 -0.24
N VAL A 124 2.98 0.43 -0.26
CA VAL A 124 3.85 0.21 -1.43
C VAL A 124 3.87 -1.27 -1.82
N LEU A 125 4.12 -2.18 -0.87
CA LEU A 125 4.14 -3.62 -1.13
C LEU A 125 2.81 -4.12 -1.70
N MET A 126 1.69 -3.72 -1.09
CA MET A 126 0.34 -4.07 -1.57
C MET A 126 0.08 -3.56 -2.99
N VAL A 127 0.51 -2.34 -3.31
CA VAL A 127 0.36 -1.78 -4.67
C VAL A 127 1.22 -2.54 -5.68
N LEU A 128 2.49 -2.81 -5.38
CA LEU A 128 3.37 -3.59 -6.26
C LEU A 128 2.80 -4.99 -6.53
N TRP A 129 2.35 -5.67 -5.46
CA TRP A 129 1.70 -6.98 -5.56
C TRP A 129 0.44 -6.94 -6.42
N SER A 130 -0.44 -5.96 -6.22
CA SER A 130 -1.69 -5.83 -7.00
C SER A 130 -1.47 -5.62 -8.50
N HIS A 131 -0.27 -5.16 -8.90
CA HIS A 131 0.14 -5.01 -10.30
C HIS A 131 0.95 -6.20 -10.83
N GLY A 132 1.05 -7.29 -10.05
CA GLY A 132 1.77 -8.51 -10.42
C GLY A 132 3.28 -8.37 -10.43
N GLN A 133 3.84 -7.37 -9.75
CA GLN A 133 5.29 -7.20 -9.63
C GLN A 133 5.85 -8.03 -8.47
N ASP A 134 7.01 -8.64 -8.68
CA ASP A 134 7.74 -9.33 -7.63
C ASP A 134 8.30 -8.31 -6.63
N TYR A 135 7.76 -8.33 -5.42
CA TYR A 135 8.08 -7.39 -4.35
C TYR A 135 8.92 -8.01 -3.23
N VAL A 136 9.29 -9.30 -3.30
CA VAL A 136 9.99 -10.00 -2.22
C VAL A 136 11.33 -9.33 -1.88
N PHE A 137 12.11 -8.97 -2.90
CA PHE A 137 13.37 -8.25 -2.70
C PHE A 137 13.17 -6.82 -2.17
N ILE A 138 12.00 -6.24 -2.41
CA ILE A 138 11.64 -4.89 -1.97
C ILE A 138 11.16 -4.92 -0.53
N GLU A 139 10.45 -5.97 -0.12
CA GLU A 139 10.07 -6.21 1.26
C GLU A 139 11.29 -6.25 2.17
N ASP A 140 12.30 -7.08 1.86
CA ASP A 140 13.57 -7.12 2.60
C ASP A 140 14.27 -5.75 2.66
N PHE A 141 14.22 -5.00 1.56
CA PHE A 141 14.80 -3.66 1.48
C PHE A 141 14.04 -2.66 2.38
N LEU A 142 12.72 -2.72 2.40
CA LEU A 142 11.87 -1.83 3.19
C LEU A 142 11.89 -2.21 4.68
N ALA A 143 12.02 -3.49 5.02
CA ALA A 143 12.16 -3.99 6.38
C ALA A 143 13.55 -3.67 6.99
N GLY A 144 14.58 -3.48 6.15
CA GLY A 144 15.99 -3.46 6.52
C GLY A 144 16.54 -2.25 7.32
N ASP A 145 15.72 -1.43 7.97
CA ASP A 145 16.17 -0.26 8.74
C ASP A 145 16.30 -0.51 10.26
N ASP A 146 15.91 -1.69 10.79
CA ASP A 146 15.94 -1.98 12.24
C ASP A 146 17.04 -2.95 12.71
N GLU A 147 17.88 -3.50 11.81
CA GLU A 147 19.06 -4.28 12.22
C GLU A 147 20.38 -3.61 11.83
N PRO A 148 21.26 -3.30 12.80
CA PRO A 148 22.61 -2.87 12.48
C PRO A 148 23.32 -4.07 11.84
N ARG A 149 23.53 -4.00 10.53
CA ARG A 149 24.41 -4.92 9.81
C ARG A 149 25.83 -4.73 10.36
N LEU A 150 26.19 -5.56 11.33
CA LEU A 150 27.56 -5.68 11.81
C LEU A 150 28.41 -6.18 10.63
N HIS A 151 29.17 -5.26 10.04
CA HIS A 151 30.25 -5.55 9.10
C HIS A 151 31.41 -6.27 9.79
#